data_AF-A0A5A7S8J4-F1
#
_entry.id   AF-A0A5A7S8J4-F1
#
_cell.length_a   1.000
_cell.length_b   1.000
_cell.length_c   1.000
_cell.angle_alpha   90.00
_cell.angle_beta   90.00
_cell.angle_gamma   90.00
#
_symmetry.space_group_name_H-M   'P 1'
#
loop_
_entity.id
_entity.type
_entity.pdbx_description
1 polymer ?
#
loop_
_entity_poly.entity_id
_entity_poly.type
_entity_poly.pdbx_seq_one_letter_code
_entity_poly.pdbx_strand_id
1 'polypeptide(L)'
;MAAFTLFFAYHDFAHNLPWSEPMHSAHYVLAVLATVIGVYLILALIEITRGAFVPVYFAISEIGLVYRAADTYQSVAWDDVVAIDPGLRTVGRVRSRVIRIRLHRGCGTHRRKSWVAFLKPKDWRETIELRTDWFAVGALPLLGAVRYYLDNPDARGEIGSEVTMRRIERWNLGQRTE
;
A
#
# COMPACT_ATOMS: atom_id res chain seq x y z
N MET A 1 5.50 26.59 -8.09
CA MET A 1 5.86 28.02 -8.01
C MET A 1 6.32 28.46 -6.62
N ALA A 2 5.67 28.07 -5.51
CA ALA A 2 6.08 28.48 -4.16
C ALA A 2 7.51 28.08 -3.71
N ALA A 3 8.03 26.95 -4.20
CA ALA A 3 9.40 26.51 -3.87
C ALA A 3 10.49 27.35 -4.55
N PHE A 4 10.19 27.98 -5.68
CA PHE A 4 11.15 28.78 -6.45
C PHE A 4 11.36 30.15 -5.79
N THR A 5 10.31 30.76 -5.26
CA THR A 5 10.37 32.03 -4.54
C THR A 5 11.10 31.93 -3.20
N LEU A 6 10.99 30.80 -2.49
CA LEU A 6 11.73 30.55 -1.24
C LEU A 6 13.25 30.42 -1.48
N PHE A 7 13.66 29.83 -2.60
CA PHE A 7 15.08 29.69 -2.96
C PHE A 7 15.74 31.04 -3.23
N PHE A 8 15.08 31.94 -3.97
CA PHE A 8 15.62 33.27 -4.27
C PHE A 8 15.63 34.20 -3.05
N ALA A 9 14.57 34.18 -2.22
CA ALA A 9 14.53 34.99 -1.00
C ALA A 9 15.63 34.60 0.00
N TYR A 10 16.02 33.32 0.04
CA TYR A 10 17.09 32.84 0.90
C TYR A 10 18.49 33.16 0.32
N HIS A 11 18.65 33.08 -1.00
CA HIS A 11 19.90 33.43 -1.69
C HIS A 11 20.29 34.90 -1.46
N ASP A 12 19.33 35.83 -1.54
CA ASP A 12 19.59 37.26 -1.27
C ASP A 12 19.90 37.55 0.20
N PHE A 13 19.36 36.76 1.13
CA PHE A 13 19.65 36.90 2.56
C PHE A 13 21.08 36.41 2.90
N ALA A 14 21.54 35.33 2.27
CA ALA A 14 22.86 34.76 2.52
C ALA A 14 24.01 35.64 1.98
N HIS A 15 23.77 36.41 0.92
CA HIS A 15 24.81 37.23 0.26
C HIS A 15 25.02 38.63 0.88
N ASN A 16 24.13 39.11 1.75
CA ASN A 16 24.17 40.49 2.27
C ASN A 16 24.66 40.63 3.72
N LEU A 17 25.26 39.59 4.32
CA LEU A 17 25.76 39.65 5.70
C LEU A 17 27.29 39.88 5.76
N PRO A 18 27.76 41.01 6.31
CA PRO A 18 29.13 41.48 6.09
C PRO A 18 30.14 41.03 7.16
N TRP A 19 30.19 39.75 7.59
CA TRP A 19 31.19 39.31 8.59
C TRP A 19 31.67 37.83 8.51
N SER A 20 32.96 37.66 8.20
CA SER A 20 33.92 36.61 8.61
C SER A 20 33.90 35.17 8.02
N GLU A 21 35.10 34.71 7.66
CA GLU A 21 35.43 33.74 6.60
C GLU A 21 35.45 32.22 6.94
N PRO A 22 35.23 31.71 8.16
CA PRO A 22 34.94 30.28 8.36
C PRO A 22 33.45 29.99 8.63
N MET A 23 32.70 31.00 9.10
CA MET A 23 31.27 30.86 9.41
C MET A 23 30.40 30.71 8.16
N HIS A 24 30.83 31.22 7.02
CA HIS A 24 30.08 31.11 5.76
C HIS A 24 29.76 29.64 5.43
N SER A 25 30.74 28.75 5.56
CA SER A 25 30.55 27.32 5.29
C SER A 25 29.47 26.68 6.17
N ALA A 26 29.43 27.01 7.47
CA ALA A 26 28.43 26.49 8.40
C ALA A 26 27.02 27.00 8.08
N HIS A 27 26.87 28.27 7.70
CA HIS A 27 25.58 28.83 7.28
C HIS A 27 25.10 28.21 5.97
N TYR A 28 25.98 27.99 4.99
CA TYR A 28 25.64 27.26 3.76
C TYR A 28 25.25 25.81 4.04
N VAL A 29 25.95 25.10 4.93
CA VAL A 29 25.59 23.73 5.31
C VAL A 29 24.21 23.70 6.00
N LEU A 30 23.95 24.63 6.93
CA LEU A 30 22.64 24.75 7.59
C LEU A 30 21.53 25.10 6.59
N ALA A 31 21.80 25.98 5.61
CA ALA A 31 20.89 26.32 4.54
C ALA A 31 20.48 25.10 3.72
N VAL A 32 21.46 24.31 3.30
CA VAL A 32 21.24 23.11 2.51
C VAL A 32 20.45 22.09 3.33
N LEU A 33 20.83 21.87 4.60
CA LEU A 33 20.11 20.96 5.49
C LEU A 33 18.65 21.40 5.70
N ALA A 34 18.40 22.69 5.96
CA ALA A 34 17.06 23.22 6.11
C ALA A 34 16.22 23.05 4.82
N THR A 35 16.85 23.25 3.66
CA THR A 35 16.19 23.05 2.36
C THR A 35 15.85 21.57 2.13
N VAL A 36 16.77 20.66 2.41
CA VAL A 36 16.54 19.21 2.29
C VAL A 36 15.41 18.75 3.22
N ILE A 37 15.41 19.21 4.47
CA ILE A 37 14.34 18.94 5.44
C ILE A 37 13.01 19.49 4.93
N GLY A 38 13.00 20.74 4.44
CA GLY A 38 11.80 21.38 3.90
C GLY A 38 11.20 20.61 2.72
N VAL A 39 12.03 20.18 1.76
CA VAL A 39 11.60 19.34 0.63
C VAL A 39 11.03 18.02 1.13
N TYR A 40 11.70 17.37 2.10
CA TYR A 40 11.23 16.12 2.67
C TYR A 40 9.87 16.27 3.35
N LEU A 41 9.65 17.35 4.11
CA LEU A 41 8.37 17.64 4.77
C LEU A 41 7.25 17.89 3.76
N ILE A 42 7.53 18.63 2.67
CA ILE A 42 6.54 18.85 1.61
C ILE A 42 6.17 17.54 0.92
N LEU A 43 7.17 16.71 0.58
CA LEU A 43 6.93 15.40 -0.02
C LEU A 43 6.15 14.48 0.92
N ALA A 44 6.46 14.50 2.22
CA ALA A 44 5.69 13.78 3.23
C ALA A 44 4.24 14.26 3.25
N LEU A 45 3.98 15.58 3.31
CA LEU A 45 2.63 16.13 3.30
C LEU A 45 1.84 15.77 2.03
N ILE A 46 2.50 15.77 0.87
CA ILE A 46 1.90 15.31 -0.39
C ILE A 46 1.50 13.83 -0.29
N GLU A 47 2.32 12.97 0.31
CA GLU A 47 1.97 11.56 0.50
C GLU A 47 0.81 11.39 1.49
N ILE A 48 0.78 12.17 2.57
CA ILE A 48 -0.33 12.19 3.53
C ILE A 48 -1.64 12.54 2.84
N THR A 49 -1.68 13.64 2.08
CA THR A 49 -2.86 14.08 1.34
C THR A 49 -3.25 13.13 0.21
N ARG A 50 -2.28 12.41 -0.36
CA ARG A 50 -2.50 11.32 -1.31
C ARG A 50 -3.07 10.06 -0.66
N GLY A 51 -3.16 9.98 0.66
CA GLY A 51 -3.67 8.83 1.37
C GLY A 51 -2.62 7.77 1.67
N ALA A 52 -1.37 8.16 1.93
CA ALA A 52 -0.35 7.24 2.43
C ALA A 52 -0.71 6.61 3.79
N PHE A 53 -1.68 7.18 4.50
CA PHE A 53 -2.27 6.57 5.71
C PHE A 53 -3.59 5.84 5.46
N VAL A 54 -4.01 5.67 4.20
CA VAL A 54 -5.24 4.93 3.91
C VAL A 54 -5.06 3.50 4.42
N PRO A 55 -5.99 3.01 5.26
CA PRO A 55 -5.95 1.63 5.74
C PRO A 55 -5.91 0.68 4.56
N VAL A 56 -5.19 -0.42 4.72
CA VAL A 56 -5.11 -1.44 3.67
C VAL A 56 -6.52 -1.89 3.33
N TYR A 57 -6.88 -1.76 2.06
CA TYR A 57 -8.17 -2.10 1.52
C TYR A 57 -8.02 -3.30 0.60
N PHE A 58 -8.85 -4.30 0.83
CA PHE A 58 -8.98 -5.45 -0.06
C PHE A 58 -10.46 -5.61 -0.39
N ALA A 59 -10.75 -5.72 -1.68
CA ALA A 59 -12.08 -5.96 -2.18
C ALA A 59 -12.08 -7.13 -3.15
N ILE A 60 -13.19 -7.85 -3.11
CA ILE A 60 -13.52 -8.92 -4.04
C ILE A 60 -14.63 -8.36 -4.93
N SER A 61 -14.50 -8.56 -6.23
CA SER A 61 -15.48 -8.14 -7.23
C SER A 61 -15.73 -9.27 -8.22
N GLU A 62 -16.77 -9.13 -9.03
CA GLU A 62 -17.09 -10.06 -10.11
C GLU A 62 -15.91 -10.26 -11.07
N ILE A 63 -15.21 -9.17 -11.41
CA ILE A 63 -14.08 -9.17 -12.36
C ILE A 63 -12.75 -9.63 -11.74
N GLY A 64 -12.61 -9.59 -10.41
CA GLY A 64 -11.35 -9.94 -9.77
C GLY A 64 -11.15 -9.36 -8.38
N LEU A 65 -9.89 -9.26 -7.98
CA LEU A 65 -9.44 -8.82 -6.66
C LEU A 65 -8.80 -7.44 -6.76
N VAL A 66 -9.20 -6.53 -5.87
CA VAL A 66 -8.59 -5.22 -5.76
C VAL A 66 -7.90 -5.11 -4.41
N TYR A 67 -6.59 -4.89 -4.46
CA TYR A 67 -5.76 -4.62 -3.31
C TYR A 67 -5.23 -3.18 -3.37
N ARG A 68 -5.44 -2.43 -2.30
CA ARG A 68 -4.94 -1.07 -2.16
C ARG A 68 -4.25 -0.92 -0.81
N ALA A 69 -3.00 -0.50 -0.85
CA ALA A 69 -2.21 -0.06 0.29
C ALA A 69 -1.66 1.35 0.03
N ALA A 70 -0.98 1.91 1.02
CA ALA A 70 -0.40 3.26 0.99
C ALA A 70 0.37 3.56 -0.32
N ASP A 71 1.18 2.61 -0.77
CA ASP A 71 2.10 2.76 -1.91
C ASP A 71 1.75 1.87 -3.11
N THR A 72 0.70 1.06 -2.99
CA THR A 72 0.41 -0.01 -3.95
C THR A 72 -1.07 -0.04 -4.27
N TYR A 73 -1.40 -0.04 -5.55
CA TYR A 73 -2.72 -0.36 -6.04
C TYR A 73 -2.55 -1.53 -7.00
N GLN A 74 -3.35 -2.57 -6.83
CA GLN A 74 -3.25 -3.78 -7.62
C GLN A 74 -4.66 -4.29 -7.89
N SER A 75 -4.99 -4.45 -9.16
CA SER A 75 -6.22 -5.09 -9.61
C SER A 75 -5.81 -6.36 -10.32
N VAL A 76 -6.33 -7.50 -9.88
CA VAL A 76 -5.96 -8.83 -10.36
C VAL A 76 -7.21 -9.49 -10.91
N ALA A 77 -7.20 -9.89 -12.17
CA ALA A 77 -8.30 -10.68 -12.72
C ALA A 77 -8.33 -12.06 -12.05
N TRP A 78 -9.49 -12.69 -11.97
CA TRP A 78 -9.59 -14.03 -11.38
C TRP A 78 -8.68 -15.06 -12.05
N ASP A 79 -8.53 -14.97 -13.37
CA ASP A 79 -7.70 -15.89 -14.16
C ASP A 79 -6.19 -15.74 -13.88
N ASP A 80 -5.78 -14.61 -13.32
CA ASP A 80 -4.39 -14.38 -12.90
C ASP A 80 -4.08 -15.00 -11.52
N VAL A 81 -5.10 -15.44 -10.78
CA VAL A 81 -4.94 -16.00 -9.43
C VAL A 81 -4.62 -17.49 -9.53
N VAL A 82 -3.40 -17.86 -9.17
CA VAL A 82 -2.90 -19.25 -9.25
C VAL A 82 -3.33 -20.06 -8.03
N ALA A 83 -3.16 -19.48 -6.83
CA ALA A 83 -3.42 -20.19 -5.59
C ALA A 83 -3.66 -19.23 -4.43
N ILE A 84 -4.41 -19.70 -3.43
CA ILE A 84 -4.69 -18.95 -2.21
C ILE A 84 -4.43 -19.83 -0.99
N ASP A 85 -3.37 -19.49 -0.27
CA ASP A 85 -2.86 -20.30 0.83
C ASP A 85 -2.87 -19.53 2.15
N PRO A 86 -3.29 -20.16 3.26
CA PRO A 86 -2.97 -19.64 4.58
C PRO A 86 -1.46 -19.74 4.80
N GLY A 87 -0.91 -18.76 5.49
CA GLY A 87 0.50 -18.72 5.83
C GLY A 87 0.74 -18.08 7.19
N LEU A 88 2.00 -18.15 7.60
CA LEU A 88 2.52 -17.42 8.75
C LEU A 88 3.60 -16.47 8.28
N ARG A 89 3.55 -15.25 8.80
CA ARG A 89 4.59 -14.25 8.64
C ARG A 89 5.18 -13.93 10.00
N THR A 90 6.50 -14.00 10.08
CA THR A 90 7.25 -13.63 11.28
C THR A 90 7.94 -12.30 11.03
N VAL A 91 7.61 -11.29 11.84
CA VAL A 91 8.32 -9.99 11.83
C VAL A 91 8.91 -9.80 13.22
N GLY A 92 10.23 -9.95 13.33
CA GLY A 92 10.92 -10.01 14.62
C GLY A 92 10.43 -11.20 15.44
N ARG A 93 9.85 -10.94 16.63
CA ARG A 93 9.25 -11.97 17.51
C ARG A 93 7.74 -12.16 17.31
N VAL A 94 7.11 -11.34 16.46
CA VAL A 94 5.66 -11.40 16.25
C VAL A 94 5.34 -12.35 15.10
N ARG A 95 4.55 -13.38 15.38
CA ARG A 95 3.97 -14.27 14.36
C ARG A 95 2.55 -13.83 14.05
N SER A 96 2.31 -13.46 12.80
CA SER A 96 0.98 -13.09 12.30
C SER A 96 0.53 -14.12 11.28
N ARG A 97 -0.75 -14.48 11.32
CA ARG A 97 -1.37 -15.24 10.23
C ARG A 97 -1.46 -14.31 9.01
N VAL A 98 -1.27 -14.88 7.83
CA VAL A 98 -1.40 -14.18 6.55
C VAL A 98 -2.16 -15.04 5.56
N ILE A 99 -2.83 -14.42 4.60
CA ILE A 99 -3.33 -15.07 3.40
C ILE A 99 -2.36 -14.69 2.27
N ARG A 100 -1.84 -15.69 1.57
CA ARG A 100 -0.97 -15.52 0.40
C ARG A 100 -1.77 -15.81 -0.85
N ILE A 101 -1.92 -14.81 -1.69
CA ILE A 101 -2.54 -14.94 -3.00
C ILE A 101 -1.40 -14.96 -4.02
N ARG A 102 -1.15 -16.13 -4.60
CA ARG A 102 -0.14 -16.31 -5.64
C ARG A 102 -0.73 -15.98 -6.99
N LEU A 103 0.03 -15.26 -7.79
CA LEU A 103 -0.41 -14.77 -9.08
C LEU A 103 0.46 -15.29 -10.21
N HIS A 104 -0.07 -15.33 -11.43
CA HIS A 104 0.71 -15.63 -12.62
C HIS A 104 1.84 -14.60 -12.80
N ARG A 105 2.97 -15.01 -13.39
CA ARG A 105 4.06 -14.08 -13.67
C ARG A 105 3.62 -13.02 -14.67
N GLY A 106 3.87 -11.76 -14.34
CA GLY A 106 3.62 -10.63 -15.24
C GLY A 106 2.19 -10.07 -15.23
N CYS A 107 1.31 -10.54 -14.34
CA CYS A 107 -0.05 -10.00 -14.22
C CYS A 107 -0.06 -8.55 -13.68
N GLY A 108 -1.05 -7.80 -14.15
CA GLY A 108 -1.10 -6.33 -14.13
C GLY A 108 -1.06 -5.72 -12.71
N THR A 109 0.07 -5.14 -12.35
CA THR A 109 0.22 -4.33 -11.13
C THR A 109 0.38 -2.86 -11.50
N HIS A 110 -0.64 -2.06 -11.22
CA HIS A 110 -0.54 -0.61 -11.37
C HIS A 110 0.07 0.03 -10.13
N ARG A 111 1.40 0.01 -10.04
CA ARG A 111 2.10 0.68 -8.93
C ARG A 111 1.80 2.18 -8.98
N ARG A 112 1.26 2.71 -7.89
CA ARG A 112 1.13 4.15 -7.73
C ARG A 112 2.54 4.76 -7.67
N LYS A 113 2.78 5.81 -8.45
CA LYS A 113 4.04 6.58 -8.38
C LYS A 113 4.07 7.37 -7.06
N SER A 114 4.41 6.70 -5.96
CA SER A 114 4.81 7.35 -4.72
C SER A 114 6.28 7.74 -4.82
N TRP A 115 6.69 8.87 -4.22
CA TRP A 115 8.11 9.22 -4.21
C TRP A 115 8.91 8.23 -3.34
N VAL A 116 8.28 7.69 -2.28
CA VAL A 116 8.83 6.63 -1.42
C VAL A 116 8.98 5.31 -2.20
N ALA A 117 8.22 5.13 -3.30
CA ALA A 117 8.37 3.97 -4.16
C ALA A 117 9.75 3.89 -4.85
N PHE A 118 10.42 5.04 -5.05
CA PHE A 118 11.78 5.10 -5.60
C PHE A 118 12.83 4.49 -4.66
N LEU A 119 12.59 4.57 -3.34
CA LEU A 119 13.48 4.04 -2.32
C LEU A 119 13.27 2.54 -2.04
N LYS A 120 12.17 1.96 -2.54
CA LYS A 120 11.86 0.53 -2.34
C LYS A 120 12.34 -0.29 -3.54
N PRO A 121 12.95 -1.47 -3.30
CA PRO A 121 13.27 -2.43 -4.36
C PRO A 121 12.07 -2.66 -5.28
N LYS A 122 12.33 -2.72 -6.58
CA LYS A 122 11.34 -2.96 -7.64
C LYS A 122 11.02 -4.47 -7.70
N ASP A 123 10.68 -5.05 -6.56
CA ASP A 123 10.33 -6.46 -6.50
C ASP A 123 8.85 -6.59 -6.84
N TRP A 124 8.60 -7.09 -8.05
CA TRP A 124 7.29 -7.49 -8.50
C TRP A 124 6.84 -8.64 -7.61
N ARG A 125 5.77 -8.41 -6.84
CA ARG A 125 5.29 -9.44 -5.95
C ARG A 125 4.37 -10.36 -6.73
N GLU A 126 4.89 -11.53 -7.11
CA GLU A 126 4.11 -12.71 -7.53
C GLU A 126 3.17 -13.21 -6.41
N THR A 127 3.21 -12.58 -5.23
CA THR A 127 2.39 -12.94 -4.09
C THR A 127 1.90 -11.71 -3.35
N ILE A 128 0.57 -11.55 -3.26
CA ILE A 128 -0.06 -10.58 -2.36
C ILE A 128 -0.15 -11.23 -0.98
N GLU A 129 0.45 -10.59 0.02
CA GLU A 129 0.30 -10.99 1.42
C GLU A 129 -0.72 -10.09 2.13
N LEU A 130 -1.84 -10.68 2.52
CA LEU A 130 -2.86 -10.01 3.32
C LEU A 130 -2.71 -10.45 4.77
N ARG A 131 -2.45 -9.51 5.68
CA ARG A 131 -2.42 -9.85 7.10
C ARG A 131 -3.84 -10.02 7.63
N THR A 132 -4.02 -11.04 8.47
CA THR A 132 -5.36 -11.41 8.93
C THR A 132 -5.98 -10.44 9.92
N ASP A 133 -5.13 -9.68 10.62
CA ASP A 133 -5.52 -8.67 11.60
C ASP A 133 -5.95 -7.34 10.95
N TRP A 134 -5.88 -7.23 9.62
CA TRP A 134 -6.34 -6.04 8.88
C TRP A 134 -7.84 -6.04 8.56
N PHE A 135 -8.52 -7.17 8.73
CA PHE A 135 -9.92 -7.32 8.32
C PHE A 135 -10.84 -7.39 9.53
N ALA A 136 -11.85 -6.52 9.57
CA ALA A 136 -12.87 -6.50 10.63
C ALA A 136 -13.67 -7.82 10.69
N VAL A 137 -13.92 -8.44 9.54
CA VAL A 137 -14.66 -9.72 9.42
C VAL A 137 -13.77 -10.93 9.77
N GLY A 138 -12.50 -10.70 10.08
CA GLY A 138 -11.52 -11.76 10.26
C GLY A 138 -11.09 -12.41 8.94
N ALA A 139 -10.00 -13.16 9.00
CA ALA A 139 -9.38 -13.70 7.79
C ALA A 139 -9.93 -15.02 7.29
N LEU A 140 -10.48 -15.85 8.16
CA LEU A 140 -11.04 -17.14 7.75
C LEU A 140 -12.26 -16.97 6.84
N PRO A 141 -13.22 -16.07 7.14
CA PRO A 141 -14.35 -15.83 6.24
C PRO A 141 -13.90 -15.26 4.91
N LEU A 142 -12.91 -14.36 4.91
CA LEU A 142 -12.33 -13.81 3.69
C LEU A 142 -11.65 -14.90 2.86
N LEU A 143 -10.83 -15.74 3.48
CA LEU A 143 -10.17 -16.87 2.81
C LEU A 143 -11.20 -17.83 2.20
N GLY A 144 -12.28 -18.14 2.94
CA GLY A 144 -13.39 -18.96 2.45
C GLY A 144 -14.07 -18.33 1.25
N ALA A 145 -14.34 -17.02 1.30
CA ALA A 145 -14.96 -16.27 0.21
C ALA A 145 -14.13 -16.31 -1.06
N VAL A 146 -12.85 -15.93 -0.95
CA VAL A 146 -12.01 -15.86 -2.15
C VAL A 146 -11.80 -17.25 -2.75
N ARG A 147 -11.64 -18.30 -1.92
CA ARG A 147 -11.54 -19.69 -2.43
C ARG A 147 -12.82 -20.13 -3.12
N TYR A 148 -13.98 -19.90 -2.51
CA TYR A 148 -15.26 -20.26 -3.11
C TYR A 148 -15.45 -19.63 -4.50
N TYR A 149 -15.19 -18.34 -4.66
CA TYR A 149 -15.34 -17.67 -5.96
C TYR A 149 -14.22 -17.99 -6.96
N LEU A 150 -13.06 -18.45 -6.47
CA LEU A 150 -12.03 -19.02 -7.33
C LEU A 150 -12.52 -20.35 -7.93
N ASP A 151 -13.07 -21.23 -7.09
CA ASP A 151 -13.54 -22.56 -7.47
C ASP A 151 -14.91 -22.56 -8.19
N ASN A 152 -15.71 -21.49 -8.05
CA ASN A 152 -17.05 -21.37 -8.64
C ASN A 152 -17.18 -20.08 -9.47
N PRO A 153 -16.67 -20.06 -10.72
CA PRO A 153 -16.73 -18.87 -11.58
C PRO A 153 -18.14 -18.34 -11.82
N ASP A 154 -19.11 -19.24 -11.97
CA ASP A 154 -20.52 -18.88 -12.22
C ASP A 154 -21.15 -18.12 -11.04
N ALA A 155 -20.62 -18.31 -9.83
CA ALA A 155 -21.07 -17.60 -8.64
C ALA A 155 -20.44 -16.19 -8.51
N ARG A 156 -19.55 -15.74 -9.40
CA ARG A 156 -18.93 -14.42 -9.26
C ARG A 156 -19.93 -13.27 -9.44
N GLY A 157 -21.02 -13.50 -10.20
CA GLY A 157 -22.10 -12.52 -10.39
C GLY A 157 -22.91 -12.21 -9.12
N GLU A 158 -22.86 -13.05 -8.08
CA GLU A 158 -23.50 -12.74 -6.78
C GLU A 158 -22.62 -11.86 -5.89
N ILE A 159 -21.36 -11.57 -6.25
CA ILE A 159 -20.44 -10.76 -5.42
C ILE A 159 -21.02 -9.36 -5.20
N GLY A 160 -21.15 -8.97 -3.93
CA GLY A 160 -21.78 -7.70 -3.54
C GLY A 160 -23.28 -7.80 -3.28
N SER A 161 -23.92 -8.94 -3.57
CA SER A 161 -25.30 -9.21 -3.18
C SER A 161 -25.43 -9.70 -1.73
N GLU A 162 -26.68 -9.76 -1.24
CA GLU A 162 -27.02 -10.33 0.06
C GLU A 162 -26.61 -11.82 0.20
N VAL A 163 -26.57 -12.58 -0.90
CA VAL A 163 -26.15 -13.98 -0.90
C VAL A 163 -24.68 -14.10 -0.48
N THR A 164 -23.83 -13.22 -1.02
CA THR A 164 -22.41 -13.13 -0.65
C THR A 164 -22.24 -12.80 0.83
N MET A 165 -23.00 -11.84 1.35
CA MET A 165 -22.92 -11.44 2.76
C MET A 165 -23.31 -12.60 3.69
N ARG A 166 -24.43 -13.28 3.42
CA ARG A 166 -24.86 -14.45 4.19
C ARG A 166 -23.87 -15.61 4.13
N ARG A 167 -23.13 -15.75 3.03
CA ARG A 167 -22.09 -16.77 2.89
C ARG A 167 -20.88 -16.44 3.76
N ILE A 168 -20.44 -15.19 3.75
CA ILE A 168 -19.35 -14.69 4.61
C ILE A 168 -19.72 -14.85 6.09
N GLU A 169 -20.94 -14.50 6.48
CA GLU A 169 -21.43 -14.69 7.85
C GLU A 169 -21.43 -16.16 8.28
N ARG A 170 -21.87 -17.09 7.42
CA ARG A 170 -21.83 -18.53 7.69
C ARG A 170 -20.42 -19.04 7.96
N TRP A 171 -19.43 -18.59 7.18
CA TRP A 171 -18.04 -18.93 7.45
C TRP A 171 -17.49 -18.31 8.73
N ASN A 172 -17.97 -17.14 9.13
CA ASN A 172 -17.62 -16.52 10.39
C ASN A 172 -18.11 -17.34 11.59
N LEU A 173 -19.27 -17.99 11.45
CA LEU A 173 -19.85 -18.87 12.47
C LEU A 173 -19.21 -20.28 12.48
N GLY A 174 -18.20 -20.54 11.66
CA GLY A 174 -17.52 -21.84 11.59
C GLY A 174 -18.36 -22.94 10.94
N GLN A 175 -19.52 -22.60 10.36
CA GLN A 175 -20.36 -23.54 9.62
C GLN A 175 -19.77 -23.73 8.22
N ARG A 176 -18.84 -24.67 8.09
CA ARG A 176 -18.43 -25.20 6.78
C ARG A 176 -19.59 -26.02 6.25
N THR A 177 -20.29 -25.49 5.26
CA THR A 177 -21.16 -26.33 4.42
C THR A 177 -20.26 -26.92 3.35
N GLU A 178 -20.20 -28.25 3.35
CA GLU A 178 -19.57 -29.07 2.29
C GLU A 178 -20.24 -28.81 0.94
#